data_AF-C1L6K1-F1
#
_entry.id   AF-C1L6K1-F1
#
_cell.length_a   1.000
_cell.length_b   1.000
_cell.length_c   1.000
_cell.angle_alpha   90.00
_cell.angle_beta   90.00
_cell.angle_gamma   90.00
#
_symmetry.space_group_name_H-M   'P 1'
#
loop_
_entity.id
_entity.type
_entity.pdbx_description
1 polymer ?
#
loop_
_entity_poly.entity_id
_entity_poly.type
_entity_poly.pdbx_seq_one_letter_code
_entity_poly.pdbx_strand_id
1 'polypeptide(L)' 'MSCISEEFYSHAEKVKKLKTKPSDNELLELYGLYKQATVGDNNACSPGILDLKGKAKWTAWN' A
#
# COMPACT_ATOMS: atom_id res chain seq x y z
N MET A 1 -9.42 15.53 -14.05
CA MET A 1 -8.40 14.79 -13.28
C MET A 1 -8.77 14.92 -11.81
N SER A 2 -9.38 13.92 -11.18
CA SER A 2 -9.56 13.94 -9.72
C SER A 2 -8.17 13.82 -9.11
N CYS A 3 -7.52 14.97 -8.92
CA CYS A 3 -6.12 15.06 -8.56
C CYS A 3 -5.96 14.52 -7.14
N ILE A 4 -5.20 13.45 -7.00
CA ILE A 4 -4.75 12.97 -5.70
C ILE A 4 -4.08 14.16 -4.98
N SER A 5 -4.45 14.41 -3.73
CA SER A 5 -4.07 15.67 -3.07
C SER A 5 -2.57 15.70 -2.77
N GLU A 6 -1.98 16.90 -2.81
CA GLU A 6 -0.60 17.11 -2.34
C GLU A 6 -0.44 16.68 -0.88
N GLU A 7 -1.50 16.84 -0.08
CA GLU A 7 -1.56 16.34 1.29
C GLU A 7 -1.35 14.82 1.35
N PHE A 8 -1.93 14.04 0.43
CA PHE A 8 -1.75 12.60 0.40
C PHE A 8 -0.27 12.22 0.24
N TYR A 9 0.44 12.84 -0.71
CA TYR A 9 1.87 12.60 -0.90
C TYR A 9 2.71 13.05 0.30
N SER A 10 2.38 14.19 0.90
CA SER A 10 3.03 14.66 2.13
C SER A 10 2.89 13.65 3.27
N HIS A 11 1.70 13.06 3.45
CA HIS A 11 1.48 12.03 4.47
C HIS A 11 2.19 10.71 4.13
N ALA A 12 2.21 10.29 2.85
CA ALA A 12 2.94 9.12 2.41
C ALA A 12 4.46 9.23 2.71
N GLU A 13 5.04 10.42 2.55
CA GLU A 13 6.44 10.71 2.90
C GLU A 13 6.68 10.70 4.41
N LYS A 14 5.71 11.16 5.22
CA LYS A 14 5.83 11.14 6.70
C LYS A 14 5.88 9.71 7.24
N VAL A 15 5.13 8.77 6.65
CA VAL A 15 5.15 7.35 7.05
C VAL A 15 6.57 6.75 6.95
N LYS A 16 7.35 7.17 5.95
CA LYS A 16 8.75 6.72 5.79
C LYS A 16 9.69 7.25 6.88
N LYS A 17 9.30 8.32 7.58
CA LYS A 17 10.11 9.03 8.59
C LYS A 17 9.64 8.78 10.03
N LEU A 18 8.76 7.80 10.24
CA LEU A 18 8.29 7.43 11.58
C LEU A 18 9.46 6.93 12.44
N LYS A 19 9.51 7.38 13.70
CA LYS A 19 10.55 6.97 14.67
C LYS A 19 10.44 5.49 15.05
N THR A 20 9.23 4.94 14.99
CA THR A 20 8.94 3.55 15.30
C THR A 20 8.38 2.91 14.05
N LYS A 21 8.88 1.71 13.71
CA LYS A 21 8.33 0.93 12.61
C LYS A 21 6.92 0.46 13.03
N PRO A 22 5.86 0.77 12.25
CA PRO A 22 4.54 0.21 12.48
C PRO A 22 4.56 -1.33 12.38
N SER A 23 3.52 -1.97 12.88
CA SER A 23 3.35 -3.41 12.69
C SER A 23 3.25 -3.76 11.20
N ASP A 24 3.62 -4.99 10.83
CA ASP A 24 3.56 -5.41 9.44
C ASP A 24 2.12 -5.35 8.87
N ASN A 25 1.09 -5.51 9.72
CA ASN A 25 -0.31 -5.36 9.33
C ASN A 25 -0.65 -3.91 8.95
N GLU A 26 -0.24 -2.93 9.75
CA GLU A 26 -0.44 -1.50 9.45
C GLU A 26 0.30 -1.10 8.16
N LEU A 27 1.50 -1.65 7.95
CA LEU A 27 2.26 -1.41 6.72
C LEU A 27 1.57 -2.01 5.48
N LEU A 28 0.95 -3.17 5.62
CA LEU A 28 0.18 -3.80 4.54
C LEU A 28 -1.08 -2.98 4.21
N GLU A 29 -1.82 -2.53 5.23
CA GLU A 29 -2.99 -1.66 5.04
C GLU A 29 -2.61 -0.34 4.34
N LEU A 30 -1.54 0.32 4.81
CA LEU A 30 -1.02 1.53 4.17
C LEU A 30 -0.57 1.27 2.73
N TYR A 31 0.04 0.12 2.45
CA TYR A 31 0.41 -0.28 1.09
C TYR A 31 -0.84 -0.42 0.20
N GLY A 32 -1.88 -1.10 0.68
CA GLY A 32 -3.13 -1.29 -0.04
C GLY A 32 -3.81 0.03 -0.42
N LEU A 33 -4.01 0.88 0.58
CA LEU A 33 -4.58 2.23 0.40
C LEU A 33 -3.73 3.09 -0.55
N TYR A 34 -2.40 3.02 -0.42
CA TYR A 34 -1.50 3.75 -1.30
C TYR A 34 -1.63 3.30 -2.76
N LYS A 35 -1.70 1.99 -2.98
CA LYS A 35 -1.85 1.41 -4.31
C LYS A 35 -3.22 1.72 -4.91
N GLN A 36 -4.30 1.64 -4.13
CA GLN A 36 -5.63 2.01 -4.61
C GLN A 36 -5.73 3.49 -4.98
N ALA A 37 -5.15 4.38 -4.17
CA ALA A 37 -5.19 5.81 -4.45
C ALA A 37 -4.34 6.21 -5.67
N THR A 38 -3.20 5.55 -5.90
CA THR A 38 -2.25 5.92 -6.97
C THR A 38 -2.42 5.16 -8.28
N VAL A 39 -2.81 3.89 -8.22
CA VAL A 39 -2.96 3.01 -9.38
C VAL A 39 -4.43 2.68 -9.66
N GLY A 40 -5.28 2.74 -8.64
CA GLY A 40 -6.65 2.23 -8.72
C GLY A 40 -6.70 0.73 -8.50
N ASP A 41 -7.73 0.11 -9.06
CA ASP A 41 -8.06 -1.29 -8.83
C ASP A 41 -6.91 -2.24 -9.18
N ASN A 42 -6.71 -3.24 -8.33
CA ASN A 42 -5.68 -4.25 -8.52
C ASN A 42 -6.05 -5.20 -9.67
N ASN A 43 -5.41 -5.01 -10.82
CA ASN A 43 -5.57 -5.87 -12.00
C ASN A 43 -4.44 -6.91 -12.15
N ALA A 44 -3.55 -7.02 -11.17
CA ALA A 44 -2.43 -7.96 -11.22
C ALA A 44 -2.89 -9.39 -10.85
N CYS A 45 -2.28 -10.41 -11.45
CA CYS A 45 -2.54 -11.80 -11.06
C CYS A 45 -2.11 -12.06 -9.62
N SER A 46 -2.91 -12.85 -8.90
CA SER A 46 -2.60 -13.25 -7.52
C SER A 46 -1.29 -14.04 -7.48
N PRO A 47 -0.35 -13.69 -6.59
CA PRO A 47 0.91 -14.42 -6.42
C PRO A 47 0.69 -15.87 -5.99
N GLY A 48 1.60 -16.75 -6.40
CA GLY A 48 1.58 -18.16 -6.00
C GLY A 48 1.78 -18.35 -4.49
N ILE A 49 1.34 -19.50 -3.97
CA ILE A 49 1.32 -19.81 -2.52
C ILE A 49 2.73 -19.77 -1.89
N LEU A 50 3.78 -19.97 -2.69
CA LEU A 50 5.17 -19.90 -2.25
C LEU A 50 5.66 -18.45 -1.98
N ASP A 51 4.98 -17.45 -2.53
CA ASP A 51 5.28 -16.03 -2.28
C ASP A 51 4.33 -15.45 -1.23
N LEU A 52 4.58 -15.78 0.03
CA LEU A 52 3.77 -15.32 1.17
C LEU A 52 3.75 -13.78 1.28
N LYS A 53 4.87 -13.12 0.96
CA LYS A 53 4.99 -11.65 1.05
C LYS A 53 4.26 -10.96 -0.09
N GLY A 54 4.42 -11.45 -1.32
CA GLY A 54 3.68 -10.95 -2.47
C GLY A 54 2.19 -11.17 -2.28
N LYS A 55 1.78 -12.35 -1.82
CA LYS A 55 0.38 -12.66 -1.52
C LYS A 55 -0.20 -11.69 -0.50
N ALA A 56 0.49 -11.43 0.61
CA ALA A 56 0.03 -10.48 1.62
C ALA A 56 -0.16 -9.06 1.06
N LYS A 57 0.78 -8.57 0.24
CA LYS A 57 0.66 -7.28 -0.44
C LYS A 57 -0.48 -7.25 -1.45
N TRP A 58 -0.64 -8.32 -2.23
CA TRP A 58 -1.71 -8.44 -3.21
C TRP A 58 -3.07 -8.44 -2.52
N THR A 59 -3.21 -9.19 -1.41
CA THR A 59 -4.41 -9.22 -0.57
C THR A 59 -4.67 -7.88 0.10
N ALA A 60 -3.65 -7.11 0.45
CA ALA A 60 -3.87 -5.78 1.03
C ALA A 60 -4.32 -4.74 -0.01
N TRP A 61 -3.91 -4.89 -1.27
CA TRP A 61 -4.32 -3.99 -2.36
C TRP A 61 -5.65 -4.41 -3.02
N ASN A 62 -5.98 -5.70 -3.01
CA ASN A 62 -7.25 -6.22 -3.53
C ASN A 62 -8.34 -6.22 -2.47
#